data_AF-A0A9D9I520-F1
#
_entry.id   AF-A0A9D9I520-F1
#
_cell.length_a   1.000
_cell.length_b   1.000
_cell.length_c   1.000
_cell.angle_alpha   90.00
_cell.angle_beta   90.00
_cell.angle_gamma   90.00
#
_symmetry.space_group_name_H-M   'P 1'
#
loop_
_entity.id
_entity.type
_entity.pdbx_description
1 polymer ?
#
loop_
_entity_poly.entity_id
_entity_poly.type
_entity_poly.pdbx_seq_one_letter_code
_entity_poly.pdbx_strand_id
1 'polypeptide(L)'
;MPGYVSSPAIWKDGVKKAYYGFLGFTFLDILAAIFSIIPVIGWILNIVVAVLIIICYVYFLIGLKGMRSSLVNLDDAAAVNNIYTGSIIGIVGAIVFAIPLISFVGGILSIIAYVMMLLGYNKMRNSVSLPPLAKSGAFLLFIAMIVELIAGFLGFIPFAGAIIGAIGSVAVFILGLMGWKKISDSEL
;
A
#
# COMPACT_ATOMS: atom_id res chain seq x y z
N MET A 1 4.19 25.04 17.07
CA MET A 1 3.47 24.57 15.86
C MET A 1 4.41 23.59 15.19
N PRO A 2 4.05 22.32 14.99
CA PRO A 2 5.08 21.35 14.64
C PRO A 2 5.44 21.57 13.16
N GLY A 3 6.57 22.25 12.95
CA GLY A 3 7.11 22.70 11.66
C GLY A 3 7.67 21.59 10.78
N TYR A 4 7.06 20.41 10.80
CA TYR A 4 7.45 19.29 9.95
C TYR A 4 6.73 19.32 8.59
N VAL A 5 5.67 20.11 8.45
CA VAL A 5 4.95 20.33 7.19
C VAL A 5 4.93 21.81 6.79
N SER A 6 5.29 22.09 5.54
CA SER A 6 5.32 23.42 4.92
C SER A 6 3.93 23.86 4.45
N SER A 7 3.07 22.90 4.12
CA SER A 7 1.70 23.15 3.69
C SER A 7 0.70 22.20 4.36
N PRO A 8 0.08 22.64 5.47
CA PRO A 8 -0.93 21.90 6.21
C PRO A 8 -2.10 21.36 5.35
N ALA A 9 -2.61 22.20 4.44
CA ALA A 9 -3.73 21.82 3.59
C ALA A 9 -3.35 20.71 2.60
N ILE A 10 -2.16 20.80 2.00
CA ILE A 10 -1.65 19.79 1.06
C ILE A 10 -1.36 18.47 1.78
N TRP A 11 -0.82 18.52 3.00
CA TRP A 11 -0.63 17.33 3.83
C TRP A 11 -1.97 16.62 4.07
N LYS A 12 -2.96 17.35 4.60
CA LYS A 12 -4.27 16.78 4.95
C LYS A 12 -4.99 16.20 3.74
N ASP A 13 -4.97 16.90 2.61
CA ASP A 13 -5.53 16.40 1.35
C ASP A 13 -4.77 15.18 0.83
N GLY A 14 -3.43 15.22 0.86
CA GLY A 14 -2.57 14.13 0.43
C GLY A 14 -2.81 12.84 1.24
N VAL A 15 -2.83 12.95 2.57
CA VAL A 15 -3.06 11.79 3.43
C VAL A 15 -4.46 11.21 3.26
N LYS A 16 -5.50 12.05 3.11
CA LYS A 16 -6.85 11.57 2.83
C LYS A 16 -6.91 10.79 1.52
N LYS A 17 -6.27 11.31 0.47
CA LYS A 17 -6.18 10.65 -0.83
C LYS A 17 -5.45 9.30 -0.74
N ALA A 18 -4.35 9.26 0.01
CA ALA A 18 -3.65 8.01 0.29
C ALA A 18 -4.53 7.02 1.08
N TYR A 19 -5.22 7.47 2.12
CA TYR A 19 -6.11 6.62 2.91
C TYR A 19 -7.25 6.02 2.08
N TYR A 20 -8.02 6.84 1.36
CA TYR A 20 -9.14 6.35 0.55
C TYR A 20 -8.69 5.57 -0.68
N GLY A 21 -7.55 5.93 -1.27
CA GLY A 21 -6.95 5.15 -2.34
C GLY A 21 -6.58 3.75 -1.86
N PHE A 22 -5.88 3.65 -0.73
CA PHE A 22 -5.51 2.38 -0.09
C PHE A 22 -6.72 1.53 0.28
N LEU A 23 -7.68 2.12 1.01
CA LEU A 23 -8.92 1.45 1.38
C LEU A 23 -9.65 0.92 0.14
N GLY A 24 -9.74 1.75 -0.91
CA GLY A 24 -10.43 1.40 -2.14
C GLY A 24 -9.79 0.21 -2.84
N PHE A 25 -8.49 0.25 -3.15
CA PHE A 25 -7.87 -0.84 -3.90
C PHE A 25 -7.80 -2.13 -3.09
N THR A 26 -7.49 -2.07 -1.79
CA THR A 26 -7.41 -3.28 -0.96
C THR A 26 -8.77 -3.94 -0.72
N PHE A 27 -9.84 -3.15 -0.56
CA PHE A 27 -11.20 -3.69 -0.48
C PHE A 27 -11.63 -4.34 -1.80
N LEU A 28 -11.34 -3.68 -2.92
CA LEU A 28 -11.63 -4.19 -4.25
C LEU A 28 -10.84 -5.46 -4.59
N ASP A 29 -9.59 -5.58 -4.12
CA ASP A 29 -8.79 -6.82 -4.26
C ASP A 29 -9.46 -8.00 -3.53
N ILE A 30 -10.00 -7.78 -2.32
CA ILE A 30 -10.76 -8.81 -1.59
C ILE A 30 -12.03 -9.19 -2.37
N LEU A 31 -12.75 -8.22 -2.93
CA LEU A 31 -13.92 -8.49 -3.78
C LEU A 31 -13.56 -9.26 -5.05
N ALA A 32 -12.44 -8.92 -5.71
CA ALA A 32 -11.95 -9.63 -6.88
C ALA A 32 -11.66 -11.11 -6.55
N ALA A 33 -11.02 -11.36 -5.40
CA ALA A 33 -10.77 -12.73 -4.93
C ALA A 33 -12.07 -13.52 -4.71
N ILE A 34 -13.10 -12.89 -4.13
CA ILE A 34 -14.43 -13.50 -3.96
C ILE A 34 -15.09 -13.76 -5.32
N PHE A 35 -15.10 -12.80 -6.24
CA PHE A 35 -15.73 -13.00 -7.56
C PHE A 35 -15.05 -14.07 -8.40
N SER A 36 -13.76 -14.31 -8.16
CA SER A 36 -12.99 -15.33 -8.87
C SER A 36 -13.45 -16.76 -8.56
N ILE A 37 -14.21 -16.98 -7.48
CA ILE A 37 -14.79 -18.30 -7.14
C ILE A 37 -16.15 -18.55 -7.83
N ILE A 38 -16.75 -17.52 -8.46
CA ILE A 38 -18.07 -17.58 -9.10
C ILE A 38 -17.87 -17.68 -10.63
N PRO A 39 -18.19 -18.82 -11.27
CA PRO A 39 -17.99 -18.99 -12.71
C PRO A 39 -18.89 -18.06 -13.56
N VAL A 40 -18.39 -17.68 -14.74
CA VAL A 40 -19.02 -16.82 -15.79
C VAL A 40 -19.33 -15.38 -15.36
N ILE A 41 -20.09 -15.13 -14.30
CA ILE A 41 -20.43 -13.77 -13.81
C ILE A 41 -19.19 -13.08 -13.23
N GLY A 42 -18.30 -13.85 -12.59
CA GLY A 42 -17.06 -13.33 -12.01
C GLY A 42 -16.15 -12.64 -13.02
N TRP A 43 -16.17 -13.04 -14.30
CA TRP A 43 -15.32 -12.45 -15.34
C TRP A 43 -15.66 -11.00 -15.65
N ILE A 44 -16.94 -10.70 -15.87
CA ILE A 44 -17.40 -9.33 -16.16
C ILE A 44 -17.19 -8.43 -14.93
N LEU A 45 -17.50 -8.93 -13.73
CA LEU A 45 -17.28 -8.21 -12.48
C LEU A 45 -15.80 -7.91 -12.25
N ASN A 46 -14.91 -8.86 -12.53
CA ASN A 46 -13.46 -8.66 -12.38
C ASN A 46 -12.90 -7.57 -13.30
N ILE A 47 -13.44 -7.38 -14.52
CA ILE A 47 -13.01 -6.28 -15.39
C ILE A 47 -13.37 -4.92 -14.76
N VAL A 48 -14.59 -4.76 -14.27
CA VAL A 48 -15.03 -3.52 -13.60
C VAL A 48 -14.20 -3.26 -12.35
N VAL A 49 -13.98 -4.30 -11.54
CA VAL A 49 -13.16 -4.22 -10.32
C VAL A 49 -11.72 -3.83 -10.66
N ALA A 50 -11.12 -4.40 -11.70
CA ALA A 50 -9.76 -4.05 -12.13
C ALA A 50 -9.63 -2.56 -12.52
N VAL A 51 -10.62 -2.01 -13.24
CA VAL A 51 -10.62 -0.57 -13.57
C VAL A 51 -10.73 0.29 -12.31
N LEU A 52 -11.59 -0.09 -11.36
CA LEU A 52 -11.72 0.64 -10.09
C LEU A 52 -10.45 0.56 -9.24
N ILE A 53 -9.77 -0.58 -9.22
CA ILE A 53 -8.47 -0.75 -8.54
C ILE A 53 -7.46 0.25 -9.10
N ILE A 54 -7.36 0.39 -10.42
CA ILE A 54 -6.46 1.36 -11.06
C ILE A 54 -6.78 2.79 -10.60
N ILE A 55 -8.06 3.16 -10.56
CA ILE A 55 -8.49 4.50 -10.10
C ILE A 55 -8.08 4.72 -8.64
N CYS A 56 -8.30 3.74 -7.77
CA CYS A 56 -7.91 3.80 -6.36
C CYS A 56 -6.38 3.91 -6.19
N TYR A 57 -5.61 3.20 -7.01
CA TYR A 57 -4.15 3.32 -7.04
C TYR A 57 -3.68 4.70 -7.51
N VAL A 58 -4.29 5.27 -8.54
CA VAL A 58 -3.97 6.64 -8.98
C VAL A 58 -4.27 7.63 -7.86
N TYR A 59 -5.39 7.47 -7.16
CA TYR A 59 -5.75 8.31 -6.01
C TYR A 59 -4.73 8.18 -4.88
N PHE A 60 -4.27 6.96 -4.60
CA PHE A 60 -3.21 6.68 -3.64
C PHE A 60 -1.89 7.39 -3.99
N LEU A 61 -1.46 7.29 -5.26
CA LEU A 61 -0.23 7.93 -5.75
C LEU A 61 -0.30 9.46 -5.70
N ILE A 62 -1.45 10.06 -6.02
CA ILE A 62 -1.67 11.50 -5.87
C ILE A 62 -1.54 11.90 -4.40
N GLY A 63 -2.08 11.09 -3.49
CA GLY A 63 -1.98 11.30 -2.05
C GLY A 63 -0.53 11.32 -1.55
N LEU A 64 0.26 10.32 -1.92
CA LEU A 64 1.67 10.23 -1.59
C LEU A 64 2.48 11.41 -2.15
N LYS A 65 2.19 11.85 -3.38
CA LYS A 65 2.82 13.03 -3.98
C LYS A 65 2.55 14.30 -3.15
N GLY A 66 1.30 14.49 -2.71
CA GLY A 66 0.92 15.58 -1.82
C GLY A 66 1.67 15.53 -0.48
N MET A 67 1.70 14.37 0.17
CA MET A 67 2.46 14.15 1.41
C MET A 67 3.94 14.50 1.24
N ARG A 68 4.59 13.98 0.19
CA ARG A 68 6.01 14.26 -0.09
C ARG A 68 6.26 15.76 -0.25
N SER A 69 5.40 16.46 -0.99
CA SER A 69 5.58 17.89 -1.28
C SER A 69 5.32 18.80 -0.08
N SER A 70 4.61 18.31 0.93
CA SER A 70 4.25 19.09 2.11
C SER A 70 5.23 18.92 3.26
N LEU A 71 6.13 17.92 3.23
CA LEU A 71 7.12 17.70 4.30
C LEU A 71 8.30 18.66 4.18
N VAL A 72 8.72 19.23 5.32
CA VAL A 72 9.88 20.13 5.44
C VAL A 72 11.17 19.32 5.56
N ASN A 73 11.12 18.20 6.30
CA ASN A 73 12.26 17.31 6.44
C ASN A 73 12.46 16.48 5.17
N LEU A 74 13.63 16.62 4.54
CA LEU A 74 14.01 15.90 3.33
C LEU A 74 14.07 14.37 3.54
N ASP A 75 14.43 13.91 4.74
CA ASP A 75 14.47 12.47 5.05
C ASP A 75 13.08 11.86 5.07
N ASP A 76 12.10 12.57 5.64
CA ASP A 76 10.70 12.14 5.65
C ASP A 76 10.12 12.19 4.24
N ALA A 77 10.43 13.25 3.47
CA ALA A 77 10.00 13.37 2.08
C ALA A 77 10.60 12.24 1.21
N ALA A 78 11.85 11.86 1.44
CA ALA A 78 12.50 10.73 0.78
C ALA A 78 11.88 9.40 1.20
N ALA A 79 11.46 9.25 2.46
CA ALA A 79 10.74 8.07 2.93
C ALA A 79 9.39 7.91 2.22
N VAL A 80 8.60 8.98 2.11
CA VAL A 80 7.35 8.98 1.33
C VAL A 80 7.62 8.73 -0.15
N ASN A 81 8.73 9.26 -0.69
CA ASN A 81 9.12 9.00 -2.07
C ASN A 81 9.44 7.52 -2.32
N ASN A 82 10.08 6.83 -1.37
CA ASN A 82 10.31 5.40 -1.49
C ASN A 82 9.01 4.61 -1.57
N ILE A 83 7.99 5.01 -0.79
CA ILE A 83 6.65 4.41 -0.87
C ILE A 83 6.05 4.70 -2.26
N TYR A 84 6.10 5.95 -2.71
CA TYR A 84 5.56 6.35 -4.02
C TYR A 84 6.19 5.58 -5.19
N THR A 85 7.52 5.58 -5.27
CA THR A 85 8.25 4.87 -6.32
C THR A 85 8.06 3.35 -6.18
N GLY A 86 8.08 2.83 -4.97
CA GLY A 86 7.80 1.42 -4.70
C GLY A 86 6.42 1.01 -5.20
N SER A 87 5.38 1.80 -4.95
CA SER A 87 4.02 1.52 -5.44
C SER A 87 3.93 1.56 -6.97
N ILE A 88 4.63 2.49 -7.65
CA ILE A 88 4.69 2.50 -9.12
C ILE A 88 5.37 1.23 -9.63
N ILE A 89 6.54 0.90 -9.09
CA ILE A 89 7.28 -0.31 -9.48
C ILE A 89 6.44 -1.55 -9.20
N GLY A 90 5.66 -1.57 -8.12
CA GLY A 90 4.78 -2.69 -7.76
C GLY A 90 3.69 -2.93 -8.79
N ILE A 91 3.02 -1.86 -9.25
CA ILE A 91 2.00 -1.96 -10.31
C ILE A 91 2.64 -2.43 -11.61
N VAL A 92 3.77 -1.85 -12.01
CA VAL A 92 4.50 -2.26 -13.22
C VAL A 92 4.92 -3.72 -13.10
N GLY A 93 5.44 -4.13 -11.93
CA GLY A 93 5.81 -5.50 -11.62
C GLY A 93 4.64 -6.47 -11.75
N ALA A 94 3.47 -6.13 -11.22
CA ALA A 94 2.26 -6.93 -11.33
C ALA A 94 1.80 -7.11 -12.80
N ILE A 95 1.84 -6.04 -13.61
CA ILE A 95 1.50 -6.11 -15.04
C ILE A 95 2.49 -6.99 -15.80
N VAL A 96 3.80 -6.82 -15.55
CA VAL A 96 4.86 -7.62 -16.17
C VAL A 96 4.77 -9.08 -15.73
N PHE A 97 4.43 -9.35 -14.47
CA PHE A 97 4.27 -10.70 -13.93
C PHE A 97 3.15 -11.48 -14.62
N ALA A 98 2.07 -10.80 -15.03
CA ALA A 98 0.96 -11.39 -15.75
C ALA A 98 1.32 -11.87 -17.17
N ILE A 99 2.48 -11.47 -17.72
CA ILE A 99 2.93 -11.88 -19.05
C ILE A 99 3.84 -13.11 -18.92
N PRO A 100 3.44 -14.31 -19.39
CA PRO A 100 4.17 -15.56 -19.13
C PRO A 100 5.66 -15.51 -19.48
N LEU A 101 6.01 -14.92 -20.63
CA LEU A 101 7.37 -14.84 -21.17
C LEU A 101 8.35 -14.01 -20.32
N ILE A 102 7.84 -13.03 -19.57
CA ILE A 102 8.67 -12.09 -18.78
C ILE A 102 8.27 -12.06 -17.30
N SER A 103 7.53 -13.08 -16.86
CA SER A 103 7.01 -13.20 -15.49
C SER A 103 8.11 -13.11 -14.43
N PHE A 104 9.31 -13.65 -14.71
CA PHE A 104 10.47 -13.54 -13.83
C PHE A 104 10.89 -12.08 -13.57
N VAL A 105 10.84 -11.22 -14.59
CA VAL A 105 11.14 -9.78 -14.47
C VAL A 105 10.11 -9.13 -13.56
N GLY A 106 8.84 -9.48 -13.73
CA GLY A 106 7.75 -9.03 -12.86
C GLY A 106 7.99 -9.40 -11.40
N GLY A 107 8.44 -10.63 -11.14
CA GLY A 107 8.80 -11.08 -9.79
C GLY A 107 9.91 -10.23 -9.16
N ILE A 108 10.96 -9.92 -9.92
CA ILE A 108 12.06 -9.05 -9.44
C ILE A 108 11.56 -7.64 -9.14
N LEU A 109 10.76 -7.06 -10.02
CA LEU A 109 10.17 -5.73 -9.82
C LEU A 109 9.30 -5.70 -8.56
N SER A 110 8.49 -6.73 -8.33
CA SER A 110 7.68 -6.86 -7.11
C SER A 110 8.54 -6.89 -5.84
N ILE A 111 9.69 -7.59 -5.86
CA ILE A 111 10.63 -7.60 -4.73
C ILE A 111 11.22 -6.20 -4.51
N ILE A 112 11.64 -5.52 -5.58
CA ILE A 112 12.18 -4.15 -5.49
C ILE A 112 11.14 -3.19 -4.91
N ALA A 113 9.91 -3.23 -5.43
CA ALA A 113 8.78 -2.44 -4.95
C ALA A 113 8.55 -2.63 -3.45
N TYR A 114 8.51 -3.89 -3.03
CA TYR A 114 8.27 -4.29 -1.66
C TYR A 114 9.38 -3.79 -0.72
N VAL A 115 10.65 -3.95 -1.11
CA VAL A 115 11.80 -3.43 -0.35
C VAL A 115 11.74 -1.91 -0.23
N MET A 116 11.42 -1.19 -1.31
CA MET A 116 11.30 0.27 -1.27
C MET A 116 10.19 0.74 -0.32
N MET A 117 9.02 0.12 -0.38
CA MET A 117 7.89 0.44 0.52
C MET A 117 8.25 0.12 1.98
N LEU A 118 8.88 -1.02 2.24
CA LEU A 118 9.35 -1.41 3.58
C LEU A 118 10.35 -0.40 4.15
N LEU A 119 11.33 0.03 3.33
CA LEU A 119 12.30 1.07 3.72
C LEU A 119 11.62 2.41 3.99
N GLY A 120 10.63 2.78 3.17
CA GLY A 120 9.84 4.00 3.34
C GLY A 120 9.08 4.01 4.68
N TYR A 121 8.31 2.95 4.96
CA TYR A 121 7.60 2.83 6.23
C TYR A 121 8.55 2.74 7.43
N ASN A 122 9.67 2.03 7.29
CA ASN A 122 10.68 1.94 8.35
C ASN A 122 11.32 3.29 8.68
N LYS A 123 11.57 4.13 7.67
CA LYS A 123 12.05 5.50 7.91
C LYS A 123 10.98 6.36 8.57
N MET A 124 9.73 6.30 8.09
CA MET A 124 8.64 7.08 8.67
C MET A 124 8.36 6.73 10.14
N ARG A 125 8.36 5.44 10.52
CA ARG A 125 8.14 5.03 11.93
C ARG A 125 9.26 5.51 12.88
N ASN A 126 10.47 5.70 12.36
CA ASN A 126 11.64 6.13 13.13
C ASN A 126 11.95 7.62 12.96
N SER A 127 11.06 8.37 12.29
CA SER A 127 11.24 9.79 12.06
C SER A 127 11.30 10.58 13.36
N VAL A 128 12.19 11.57 13.41
CA VAL A 128 12.28 12.52 14.54
C VAL A 128 11.29 13.67 14.39
N SER A 129 10.88 14.00 13.15
CA SER A 129 10.03 15.15 12.82
C SER A 129 8.54 14.80 12.75
N LEU A 130 8.19 13.58 12.36
CA LEU A 130 6.79 13.18 12.28
C LEU A 130 6.12 13.09 13.67
N PRO A 131 4.83 13.44 13.77
CA PRO A 131 4.09 13.37 15.02
C PRO A 131 3.97 11.90 15.49
N PRO A 132 3.87 11.65 16.81
CA PRO A 132 3.79 10.30 17.37
C PRO A 132 2.71 9.42 16.73
N LEU A 133 1.56 10.01 16.38
CA LEU A 133 0.45 9.28 15.78
C LEU A 133 0.78 8.83 14.34
N ALA A 134 1.42 9.68 13.52
CA ALA A 134 1.89 9.30 12.18
C ALA A 134 2.92 8.18 12.25
N LYS A 135 3.84 8.24 13.23
CA LYS A 135 4.86 7.20 13.45
C LYS A 135 4.23 5.87 13.85
N SER A 136 3.23 5.91 14.74
CA SER A 136 2.44 4.73 15.10
C SER A 136 1.70 4.15 13.89
N GLY A 137 1.16 5.01 13.02
CA GLY A 137 0.54 4.58 11.76
C GLY A 137 1.55 3.91 10.82
N ALA A 138 2.70 4.54 10.59
CA ALA A 138 3.79 3.97 9.78
C ALA A 138 4.33 2.64 10.34
N PHE A 139 4.33 2.48 11.67
CA PHE A 139 4.68 1.21 12.31
C PHE A 139 3.69 0.10 11.97
N LEU A 140 2.38 0.40 11.97
CA LEU A 140 1.37 -0.57 11.56
C LEU A 140 1.51 -0.94 10.08
N LEU A 141 1.80 0.02 9.20
CA LEU A 141 2.06 -0.24 7.78
C LEU A 141 3.33 -1.08 7.59
N PHE A 142 4.37 -0.84 8.39
CA PHE A 142 5.56 -1.68 8.41
C PHE A 142 5.24 -3.12 8.84
N ILE A 143 4.43 -3.32 9.89
CA ILE A 143 3.98 -4.66 10.29
C ILE A 143 3.13 -5.29 9.18
N ALA A 144 2.22 -4.53 8.55
CA ALA A 144 1.38 -5.00 7.46
C ALA A 144 2.23 -5.58 6.34
N MET A 145 3.30 -4.88 5.94
CA MET A 145 4.27 -5.40 4.99
C MET A 145 4.81 -6.75 5.50
N ILE A 146 5.41 -6.83 6.69
CA ILE A 146 6.00 -8.08 7.19
C ILE A 146 5.00 -9.24 7.21
N VAL A 147 3.75 -8.97 7.59
CA VAL A 147 2.67 -9.97 7.55
C VAL A 147 2.38 -10.43 6.12
N GLU A 148 2.33 -9.52 5.15
CA GLU A 148 2.16 -9.84 3.73
C GLU A 148 3.28 -10.76 3.22
N LEU A 149 4.53 -10.51 3.61
CA LEU A 149 5.66 -11.36 3.23
C LEU A 149 5.53 -12.77 3.82
N ILE A 150 5.23 -12.86 5.12
CA ILE A 150 5.03 -14.15 5.81
C ILE A 150 3.86 -14.90 5.19
N ALA A 151 2.73 -14.22 4.94
CA ALA A 151 1.57 -14.79 4.30
C ALA A 151 1.89 -15.31 2.88
N GLY A 152 2.70 -14.56 2.12
CA GLY A 152 3.20 -14.97 0.81
C GLY A 152 4.01 -16.27 0.88
N PHE A 153 4.96 -16.38 1.83
CA PHE A 153 5.75 -17.60 2.01
C PHE A 153 4.93 -18.80 2.51
N LEU A 154 4.03 -18.59 3.48
CA LEU A 154 3.18 -19.65 4.00
C LEU A 154 2.08 -20.07 3.00
N GLY A 155 1.74 -19.19 2.05
CA GLY A 155 0.81 -19.46 0.96
C GLY A 155 1.24 -20.59 0.03
N PHE A 156 2.53 -20.93 -0.01
CA PHE A 156 3.05 -22.05 -0.80
C PHE A 156 2.75 -23.44 -0.19
N ILE A 157 2.25 -23.52 1.04
CA ILE A 157 1.90 -24.79 1.68
C ILE A 157 0.63 -25.34 1.01
N PRO A 158 0.64 -26.55 0.42
CA PRO A 158 -0.54 -27.16 -0.15
C PRO A 158 -1.68 -27.28 0.88
N PHE A 159 -2.92 -27.01 0.46
CA PHE A 159 -4.15 -27.03 1.26
C PHE A 159 -4.25 -25.99 2.41
N ALA A 160 -3.20 -25.77 3.19
CA ALA A 160 -3.19 -24.77 4.27
C ALA A 160 -2.92 -23.34 3.75
N GLY A 161 -2.14 -23.21 2.68
CA GLY A 161 -1.67 -21.93 2.15
C GLY A 161 -2.80 -21.01 1.68
N ALA A 162 -3.89 -21.56 1.15
CA ALA A 162 -5.06 -20.76 0.75
C ALA A 162 -5.74 -20.09 1.96
N ILE A 163 -5.89 -20.83 3.07
CA ILE A 163 -6.49 -20.31 4.30
C ILE A 163 -5.56 -19.30 4.96
N ILE A 164 -4.26 -19.64 5.05
CA ILE A 164 -3.24 -18.75 5.64
C ILE A 164 -3.13 -17.45 4.82
N GLY A 165 -3.13 -17.56 3.49
CA GLY A 165 -3.12 -16.42 2.57
C GLY A 165 -4.35 -15.53 2.78
N ALA A 166 -5.55 -16.11 2.86
CA ALA A 166 -6.77 -15.35 3.11
C ALA A 166 -6.76 -14.62 4.47
N ILE A 167 -6.34 -15.30 5.55
CA ILE A 167 -6.19 -14.69 6.87
C ILE A 167 -5.14 -13.56 6.83
N GLY A 168 -4.02 -13.81 6.14
CA GLY A 168 -2.96 -12.84 5.91
C GLY A 168 -3.47 -11.58 5.21
N SER A 169 -4.21 -11.73 4.11
CA SER A 169 -4.80 -10.59 3.37
C SER A 169 -5.75 -9.77 4.23
N VAL A 170 -6.57 -10.41 5.06
CA VAL A 170 -7.45 -9.71 6.00
C VAL A 170 -6.65 -8.96 7.07
N ALA A 171 -5.59 -9.58 7.61
CA ALA A 171 -4.71 -8.92 8.58
C ALA A 171 -3.98 -7.72 7.97
N VAL A 172 -3.45 -7.86 6.76
CA VAL A 172 -2.81 -6.77 5.99
C VAL A 172 -3.80 -5.64 5.74
N PHE A 173 -5.03 -5.96 5.35
CA PHE A 173 -6.09 -4.98 5.16
C PHE A 173 -6.36 -4.19 6.45
N ILE A 174 -6.60 -4.87 7.58
CA ILE A 174 -6.89 -4.22 8.87
C ILE A 174 -5.72 -3.35 9.33
N LEU A 175 -4.49 -3.88 9.30
CA LEU A 175 -3.29 -3.14 9.70
C LEU A 175 -3.04 -1.95 8.78
N GLY A 176 -3.26 -2.13 7.47
CA GLY A 176 -3.21 -1.10 6.45
C GLY A 176 -4.18 0.05 6.76
N LEU A 177 -5.44 -0.28 7.02
CA LEU A 177 -6.47 0.71 7.37
C LEU A 177 -6.15 1.44 8.66
N MET A 178 -5.78 0.73 9.72
CA MET A 178 -5.41 1.35 10.99
C MET A 178 -4.18 2.24 10.83
N GLY A 179 -3.20 1.80 10.04
CA GLY A 179 -1.98 2.53 9.74
C GLY A 179 -2.26 3.86 9.03
N TRP A 180 -2.96 3.81 7.91
CA TRP A 180 -3.32 5.00 7.14
C TRP A 180 -4.30 5.91 7.88
N LYS A 181 -5.24 5.35 8.65
CA LYS A 181 -6.14 6.13 9.50
C LYS A 181 -5.37 6.93 10.55
N LYS A 182 -4.38 6.32 11.22
CA LYS A 182 -3.53 7.03 12.18
C LYS A 182 -2.69 8.13 11.55
N ILE A 183 -2.22 7.95 10.31
CA ILE A 183 -1.51 9.01 9.57
C ILE A 183 -2.50 10.13 9.16
N SER A 184 -3.74 9.79 8.81
CA SER A 184 -4.80 10.75 8.50
C SER A 184 -5.21 11.58 9.72
N ASP A 185 -5.31 10.91 10.85
CA ASP A 185 -5.75 11.49 12.12
C ASP A 185 -4.58 12.15 12.85
N SER A 186 -3.33 12.01 12.36
CA SER A 186 -2.18 12.71 12.92
C SER A 186 -2.31 14.19 12.58
N GLU A 187 -2.77 14.94 13.59
CA GLU A 187 -3.04 16.36 13.49
C GLU A 187 -1.83 17.17 13.01
N LEU A 188 -2.19 18.27 12.35
CA LEU A 188 -1.51 19.56 12.38
C LEU A 188 -1.78 20.27 13.69
#